data_AF-A0A6M1MF15-F1
#
_entry.id   AF-A0A6M1MF15-F1
#
_cell.length_a   1.000
_cell.length_b   1.000
_cell.length_c   1.000
_cell.angle_alpha   90.00
_cell.angle_beta   90.00
_cell.angle_gamma   90.00
#
_symmetry.space_group_name_H-M   'P 1'
#
loop_
_entity.id
_entity.type
_entity.pdbx_description
1 polymer ?
#
loop_
_entity_poly.entity_id
_entity_poly.type
_entity_poly.pdbx_seq_one_letter_code
_entity_poly.pdbx_strand_id
1 'polypeptide(L)'
;MSRDFFAFLKDQPKQDYYAALGSGQRVKVKKDFRRKAGKAYDLCLKAIEAETQDYRNDRWRKVFGSNFPPRPVATTAADSAFESALKSGGYEARNTERFIEDMYPIDIRFDIELECEVKQDGFRPSLLRSLLAASRVLQAKKDLKFFVTDTDVPPPFTLLWKVLNRGPTAVRRDCIRGEIVPDDGRLEKIERTNFRGDHIVECYAVKDGVVVAKDRIHVPITE
;
A
#
# COMPACT_ATOMS: atom_id res chain seq x y z
N MET A 1 -19.07 9.58 14.71
CA MET A 1 -18.90 10.62 13.68
C MET A 1 -18.17 10.09 12.45
N SER A 2 -16.90 9.65 12.54
CA SER A 2 -16.14 9.18 11.35
C SER A 2 -16.78 8.00 10.62
N ARG A 3 -17.31 7.01 11.36
CA ARG A 3 -18.07 5.87 10.81
C ARG A 3 -19.20 6.35 9.89
N ASP A 4 -20.07 7.22 10.40
CA ASP A 4 -21.28 7.67 9.69
C ASP A 4 -20.94 8.54 8.48
N PHE A 5 -19.87 9.33 8.58
CA PHE A 5 -19.36 10.09 7.45
C PHE A 5 -18.90 9.18 6.30
N PHE A 6 -18.10 8.14 6.60
CA PHE A 6 -17.68 7.19 5.56
C PHE A 6 -18.84 6.33 5.04
N ALA A 7 -19.84 6.03 5.87
CA ALA A 7 -21.09 5.39 5.42
C ALA A 7 -21.83 6.28 4.43
N PHE A 8 -22.02 7.57 4.76
CA PHE A 8 -22.63 8.53 3.85
C PHE A 8 -21.87 8.62 2.51
N LEU A 9 -20.53 8.68 2.55
CA LEU A 9 -19.69 8.76 1.35
C LEU A 9 -19.76 7.49 0.49
N LYS A 10 -19.74 6.28 1.09
CA LYS A 10 -19.78 5.03 0.31
C LYS A 10 -21.12 4.85 -0.41
N ASP A 11 -22.20 5.35 0.19
CA ASP A 11 -23.58 5.20 -0.30
C ASP A 11 -24.01 6.35 -1.25
N GLN A 12 -23.11 7.32 -1.53
CA GLN A 12 -23.39 8.34 -2.53
C GLN A 12 -23.59 7.71 -3.93
N PRO A 13 -24.50 8.29 -4.75
CA PRO A 13 -24.58 7.90 -6.15
C PRO A 13 -23.28 8.26 -6.87
N LYS A 14 -22.99 7.56 -7.97
CA LYS A 14 -21.85 7.90 -8.83
C LYS A 14 -22.10 9.29 -9.42
N GLN A 15 -21.22 10.23 -9.10
CA GLN A 15 -21.31 11.62 -9.54
C GLN A 15 -20.01 12.04 -10.20
N ASP A 16 -20.11 12.87 -11.23
CA ASP A 16 -18.94 13.45 -11.91
C ASP A 16 -18.45 14.73 -11.23
N TYR A 17 -19.31 15.37 -10.43
CA TYR A 17 -18.98 16.55 -9.65
C TYR A 17 -19.89 16.71 -8.44
N TYR A 18 -19.44 17.50 -7.47
CA TYR A 18 -20.22 18.02 -6.36
C TYR A 18 -20.26 19.55 -6.42
N ALA A 19 -21.37 20.16 -6.01
CA ALA A 19 -21.46 21.62 -5.91
C ALA A 19 -20.83 22.08 -4.58
N ALA A 20 -19.92 23.05 -4.64
CA ALA A 20 -19.37 23.68 -3.45
C ALA A 20 -20.48 24.42 -2.68
N LEU A 21 -20.46 24.32 -1.36
CA LEU A 21 -21.40 25.03 -0.49
C LEU A 21 -21.25 26.54 -0.70
N GLY A 22 -22.37 27.22 -0.95
CA GLY A 22 -22.40 28.66 -1.23
C GLY A 22 -22.26 28.97 -2.72
N SER A 23 -21.04 28.98 -3.26
CA SER A 23 -20.77 29.42 -4.64
C SER A 23 -21.40 28.55 -5.72
N GLY A 24 -21.78 27.30 -5.39
CA GLY A 24 -22.27 26.32 -6.36
C GLY A 24 -21.21 25.86 -7.35
N GLN A 25 -19.94 26.22 -7.14
CA GLN A 25 -18.85 25.85 -8.04
C GLN A 25 -18.78 24.32 -8.16
N ARG A 26 -18.69 23.83 -9.40
CA ARG A 26 -18.59 22.39 -9.67
C ARG A 26 -17.19 21.87 -9.33
N VAL A 27 -17.09 21.11 -8.25
CA VAL A 27 -15.89 20.37 -7.84
C VAL A 27 -15.93 19.00 -8.51
N LYS A 28 -15.07 18.79 -9.51
CA LYS A 28 -15.04 17.53 -10.26
C LYS A 28 -14.53 16.37 -9.39
N VAL A 29 -15.15 15.21 -9.55
CA VAL A 29 -14.68 13.96 -8.96
C VAL A 29 -13.59 13.38 -9.86
N LYS A 30 -12.33 13.41 -9.40
CA LYS A 30 -11.20 12.86 -10.16
C LYS A 30 -11.30 11.34 -10.35
N LYS A 31 -11.58 10.61 -9.27
CA LYS A 31 -11.73 9.15 -9.25
C LYS A 31 -12.85 8.75 -8.30
N ASP A 32 -13.45 7.58 -8.56
CA ASP A 32 -14.49 7.04 -7.71
C ASP A 32 -13.94 6.70 -6.31
N PHE A 33 -14.34 7.49 -5.32
CA PHE A 33 -13.89 7.33 -3.94
C PHE A 33 -14.74 6.34 -3.15
N ARG A 34 -15.90 5.91 -3.65
CA ARG A 34 -16.89 5.12 -2.88
C ARG A 34 -16.32 3.81 -2.38
N ARG A 35 -15.50 3.14 -3.19
CA ARG A 35 -14.78 1.93 -2.78
C ARG A 35 -13.78 2.19 -1.66
N LYS A 36 -13.04 3.31 -1.72
CA LYS A 36 -12.10 3.72 -0.65
C LYS A 36 -12.87 4.09 0.62
N ALA A 37 -13.99 4.81 0.49
CA ALA A 37 -14.89 5.13 1.60
C ALA A 37 -15.49 3.87 2.25
N GLY A 38 -15.89 2.86 1.48
CA GLY A 38 -16.36 1.58 2.00
C GLY A 38 -15.30 0.86 2.84
N LYS A 39 -14.05 0.80 2.37
CA LYS A 39 -12.94 0.26 3.16
C LYS A 39 -12.70 1.03 4.46
N ALA A 40 -12.77 2.37 4.40
CA ALA A 40 -12.62 3.22 5.58
C ALA A 40 -13.77 3.01 6.59
N TYR A 41 -15.00 2.84 6.10
CA TYR A 41 -16.17 2.49 6.90
C TYR A 41 -15.98 1.15 7.65
N ASP A 42 -15.56 0.10 6.93
CA ASP A 42 -15.30 -1.21 7.54
C ASP A 42 -14.19 -1.15 8.60
N LEU A 43 -13.17 -0.33 8.37
CA LEU A 43 -12.11 -0.09 9.36
C LEU A 43 -12.64 0.65 10.58
N CYS A 44 -13.53 1.64 10.41
CA CYS A 44 -14.17 2.35 11.51
C CYS A 44 -15.04 1.41 12.35
N LEU A 45 -15.82 0.52 11.74
CA LEU A 45 -16.61 -0.49 12.45
C LEU A 45 -15.71 -1.37 13.33
N LYS A 46 -14.66 -1.94 12.73
CA LYS A 46 -13.69 -2.78 13.46
C LYS A 46 -12.97 -2.02 14.57
N ALA A 47 -12.76 -0.72 14.41
CA ALA A 47 -12.15 0.11 15.44
C ALA A 47 -13.09 0.36 16.63
N ILE A 48 -14.38 0.54 16.35
CA ILE A 48 -15.43 0.73 17.37
C ILE A 48 -15.70 -0.59 18.11
N GLU A 49 -15.79 -1.72 17.41
CA GLU A 49 -15.92 -3.04 18.04
C GLU A 49 -14.76 -3.35 18.99
N ALA A 50 -13.57 -2.81 18.69
CA ALA A 50 -12.36 -2.95 19.48
C ALA A 50 -12.19 -1.86 20.55
N GLU A 51 -13.24 -1.14 20.96
CA GLU A 51 -13.15 0.05 21.83
C GLU A 51 -12.30 -0.15 23.11
N THR A 52 -12.42 -1.33 23.74
CA THR A 52 -11.69 -1.70 24.96
C THR A 52 -10.31 -2.30 24.70
N GLN A 53 -9.94 -2.48 23.44
CA GLN A 53 -8.73 -3.17 23.03
C GLN A 53 -7.65 -2.18 22.61
N ASP A 54 -6.41 -2.46 23.01
CA ASP A 54 -5.26 -1.60 22.67
C ASP A 54 -5.02 -1.49 21.16
N TYR A 55 -5.41 -2.51 20.38
CA TYR A 55 -5.24 -2.53 18.93
C TYR A 55 -6.23 -1.65 18.16
N ARG A 56 -7.18 -0.98 18.83
CA ARG A 56 -8.12 -0.05 18.18
C ARG A 56 -7.39 1.07 17.43
N ASN A 57 -6.30 1.57 18.02
CA ASN A 57 -5.54 2.68 17.44
C ASN A 57 -4.89 2.28 16.12
N ASP A 58 -4.50 1.01 15.94
CA ASP A 58 -3.99 0.53 14.65
C ASP A 58 -5.05 0.59 13.54
N ARG A 59 -6.32 0.38 13.89
CA ARG A 59 -7.42 0.50 12.94
C ARG A 59 -7.63 1.96 12.56
N TRP A 60 -7.58 2.87 13.53
CA TRP A 60 -7.66 4.31 13.28
C TRP A 60 -6.46 4.85 12.49
N ARG A 61 -5.24 4.38 12.77
CA ARG A 61 -4.03 4.72 11.99
C ARG A 61 -4.12 4.24 10.54
N LYS A 62 -4.84 3.16 10.24
CA LYS A 62 -5.13 2.76 8.85
C LYS A 62 -6.09 3.72 8.13
N VAL A 63 -6.94 4.43 8.87
CA VAL A 63 -7.89 5.41 8.31
C VAL A 63 -7.23 6.79 8.18
N PHE A 64 -6.56 7.25 9.23
CA PHE A 64 -6.05 8.62 9.35
C PHE A 64 -4.54 8.76 9.12
N GLY A 65 -3.82 7.65 9.00
CA GLY A 65 -2.37 7.63 8.85
C GLY A 65 -1.60 7.59 10.17
N SER A 66 -0.28 7.71 10.05
CA SER A 66 0.68 7.59 11.15
C SER A 66 0.52 8.66 12.24
N ASN A 67 -0.03 9.83 11.89
CA ASN A 67 -0.28 10.96 12.79
C ASN A 67 -1.39 10.69 13.83
N PHE A 68 -2.20 9.66 13.65
CA PHE A 68 -3.15 9.24 14.69
C PHE A 68 -2.40 8.55 15.84
N PRO A 69 -2.77 8.80 17.11
CA PRO A 69 -2.04 8.29 18.27
C PRO A 69 -1.72 6.79 18.18
N PRO A 70 -0.48 6.38 18.49
CA PRO A 70 -0.13 4.97 18.61
C PRO A 70 -0.87 4.33 19.79
N ARG A 71 -0.73 3.01 19.96
CA ARG A 71 -1.36 2.31 21.08
C ARG A 71 -0.87 2.89 22.44
N PRO A 72 -1.72 2.91 23.49
CA PRO A 72 -1.37 3.53 24.78
C PRO A 72 -0.18 2.89 25.51
N VAL A 73 0.04 1.58 25.33
CA VAL A 73 1.18 0.84 25.90
C VAL A 73 2.33 0.79 24.90
N ALA A 74 3.39 1.54 25.18
CA ALA A 74 4.55 1.79 24.32
C ALA A 74 5.51 0.59 24.09
N THR A 75 5.03 -0.64 24.21
CA THR A 75 5.78 -1.84 23.76
C THR A 75 4.77 -2.70 23.02
N THR A 76 4.55 -2.40 21.73
CA THR A 76 3.28 -2.76 21.09
C THR A 76 3.25 -4.22 20.66
N ALA A 77 2.05 -4.81 20.60
CA ALA A 77 1.85 -6.09 19.90
C ALA A 77 2.21 -6.01 18.40
N ALA A 78 2.28 -4.80 17.83
CA ALA A 78 2.74 -4.57 16.46
C ALA A 78 4.27 -4.58 16.38
N ASP A 79 4.96 -4.00 17.36
CA ASP A 79 6.43 -4.05 17.51
C ASP A 79 6.86 -5.49 17.80
N SER A 80 6.13 -6.21 18.67
CA SER A 80 6.41 -7.61 18.96
C SER A 80 6.04 -8.54 17.79
N ALA A 81 4.95 -8.29 17.06
CA ALA A 81 4.64 -9.02 15.84
C ALA A 81 5.63 -8.73 14.71
N PHE A 82 6.20 -7.52 14.66
CA PHE A 82 7.21 -7.12 13.69
C PHE A 82 8.58 -7.71 14.03
N GLU A 83 9.01 -7.62 15.30
CA GLU A 83 10.14 -8.37 15.86
C GLU A 83 10.00 -9.88 15.57
N SER A 84 8.81 -10.43 15.80
CA SER A 84 8.51 -11.82 15.48
C SER A 84 8.53 -12.10 13.98
N ALA A 85 8.25 -11.13 13.11
CA ALA A 85 8.31 -11.32 11.66
C ALA A 85 9.76 -11.36 11.14
N LEU A 86 10.71 -10.80 11.90
CA LEU A 86 12.15 -10.86 11.62
C LEU A 86 12.79 -12.13 12.17
N LYS A 87 12.08 -12.91 13.00
CA LYS A 87 12.57 -14.15 13.62
C LYS A 87 11.81 -15.36 13.07
N SER A 88 12.53 -16.38 12.62
CA SER A 88 11.89 -17.60 12.12
C SER A 88 12.82 -18.81 12.21
N GLY A 89 12.39 -19.87 12.90
CA GLY A 89 13.12 -21.14 12.96
C GLY A 89 14.56 -21.02 13.46
N GLY A 90 14.83 -20.10 14.41
CA GLY A 90 16.17 -19.83 14.94
C GLY A 90 17.00 -18.82 14.14
N TYR A 91 16.47 -18.29 13.03
CA TYR A 91 17.12 -17.24 12.24
C TYR A 91 16.54 -15.87 12.60
N GLU A 92 17.35 -14.84 12.51
CA GLU A 92 16.99 -13.44 12.69
C GLU A 92 17.49 -12.63 11.49
N ALA A 93 16.61 -11.83 10.88
CA ALA A 93 16.94 -10.98 9.75
C ALA A 93 17.11 -9.53 10.17
N ARG A 94 17.95 -8.80 9.44
CA ARG A 94 18.13 -7.36 9.63
C ARG A 94 16.88 -6.60 9.23
N ASN A 95 16.48 -5.65 10.06
CA ASN A 95 15.44 -4.71 9.71
C ASN A 95 16.01 -3.59 8.82
N THR A 96 15.67 -3.59 7.54
CA THR A 96 16.02 -2.51 6.60
C THR A 96 14.79 -1.74 6.11
N GLU A 97 13.62 -1.98 6.70
CA GLU A 97 12.39 -1.28 6.31
C GLU A 97 12.48 0.22 6.65
N ARG A 98 12.24 1.06 5.64
CA ARG A 98 12.10 2.51 5.78
C ARG A 98 10.65 2.93 5.49
N PHE A 99 10.22 4.02 6.09
CA PHE A 99 8.90 4.61 5.86
C PHE A 99 9.07 5.93 5.13
N ILE A 100 8.20 6.17 4.15
CA ILE A 100 8.32 7.37 3.31
C ILE A 100 7.99 8.63 4.12
N GLU A 101 7.11 8.50 5.11
CA GLU A 101 6.71 9.54 6.06
C GLU A 101 7.89 10.11 6.85
N ASP A 102 8.92 9.30 7.11
CA ASP A 102 10.11 9.70 7.87
C ASP A 102 11.14 10.43 6.99
N MET A 103 11.00 10.31 5.66
CA MET A 103 11.93 10.88 4.68
C MET A 103 11.38 12.16 4.04
N TYR A 104 10.07 12.24 3.84
CA TYR A 104 9.41 13.33 3.14
C TYR A 104 8.06 13.69 3.78
N PRO A 105 7.68 14.98 3.78
CA PRO A 105 6.30 15.36 4.06
C PRO A 105 5.35 14.76 3.01
N ILE A 106 4.13 14.42 3.44
CA ILE A 106 3.10 13.82 2.59
C ILE A 106 1.97 14.82 2.36
N ASP A 107 1.66 15.06 1.08
CA ASP A 107 0.52 15.86 0.63
C ASP A 107 -0.04 15.25 -0.67
N ILE A 108 -0.89 14.23 -0.53
CA ILE A 108 -1.42 13.48 -1.67
C ILE A 108 -2.48 14.31 -2.42
N ARG A 109 -2.12 14.80 -3.61
CA ARG A 109 -2.99 15.62 -4.49
C ARG A 109 -3.20 15.00 -5.87
N PHE A 110 -2.32 14.07 -6.21
CA PHE A 110 -2.26 13.37 -7.49
C PHE A 110 -2.44 11.88 -7.26
N ASP A 111 -2.72 11.19 -8.34
CA ASP A 111 -2.88 9.75 -8.42
C ASP A 111 -1.75 9.15 -9.27
N ILE A 112 -1.38 7.95 -8.89
CA ILE A 112 -0.41 7.12 -9.58
C ILE A 112 -0.93 5.70 -9.50
N GLU A 113 -0.97 5.00 -10.61
CA GLU A 113 -1.45 3.63 -10.67
C GLU A 113 -0.28 2.69 -10.89
N LEU A 114 -0.13 1.75 -9.98
CA LEU A 114 0.84 0.68 -10.07
C LEU A 114 0.16 -0.60 -10.55
N GLU A 115 0.79 -1.26 -11.52
CA GLU A 115 0.45 -2.61 -11.97
C GLU A 115 1.69 -3.50 -11.99
N CYS A 116 1.46 -4.82 -12.01
CA CYS A 116 2.51 -5.81 -12.15
C CYS A 116 2.19 -6.78 -13.28
N GLU A 117 3.07 -6.86 -14.26
CA GLU A 117 3.07 -7.91 -15.27
C GLU A 117 3.84 -9.14 -14.73
N VAL A 118 3.18 -10.29 -14.77
CA VAL A 118 3.72 -11.60 -14.38
C VAL A 118 4.12 -12.35 -15.66
N LYS A 119 5.40 -12.67 -15.79
CA LYS A 119 5.95 -13.46 -16.90
C LYS A 119 6.35 -14.85 -16.45
N GLN A 120 6.07 -15.81 -17.32
CA GLN A 120 6.48 -17.20 -17.18
C GLN A 120 6.92 -17.72 -18.55
N ASP A 121 8.03 -18.45 -18.57
CA ASP A 121 8.51 -19.10 -19.79
C ASP A 121 7.43 -20.00 -20.40
N GLY A 122 7.17 -19.81 -21.70
CA GLY A 122 6.19 -20.59 -22.46
C GLY A 122 4.73 -20.15 -22.29
N PHE A 123 4.43 -19.11 -21.50
CA PHE A 123 3.07 -18.59 -21.31
C PHE A 123 2.97 -17.11 -21.66
N ARG A 124 1.76 -16.67 -22.07
CA ARG A 124 1.49 -15.25 -22.28
C ARG A 124 1.59 -14.49 -20.95
N PRO A 125 2.22 -13.31 -20.92
CA PRO A 125 2.22 -12.45 -19.74
C PRO A 125 0.80 -12.14 -19.26
N SER A 126 0.62 -12.05 -17.95
CA SER A 126 -0.66 -11.72 -17.32
C SER A 126 -0.49 -10.64 -16.26
N LEU A 127 -1.54 -9.87 -15.99
CA LEU A 127 -1.50 -8.86 -14.94
C LEU A 127 -1.80 -9.50 -13.58
N LEU A 128 -1.03 -9.11 -12.57
CA LEU A 128 -1.14 -9.66 -11.22
C LEU A 128 -2.54 -9.40 -10.64
N ARG A 129 -3.08 -8.18 -10.77
CA ARG A 129 -4.42 -7.88 -10.26
C ARG A 129 -5.50 -8.75 -10.93
N SER A 130 -5.38 -8.99 -12.24
CA SER A 130 -6.30 -9.88 -12.98
C SER A 130 -6.16 -11.34 -12.54
N LEU A 131 -4.94 -11.80 -12.29
CA LEU A 131 -4.65 -13.15 -11.79
C LEU A 131 -5.29 -13.35 -10.41
N LEU A 132 -5.10 -12.41 -9.48
CA LEU A 132 -5.65 -12.46 -8.13
C LEU A 132 -7.19 -12.34 -8.12
N ALA A 133 -7.76 -11.50 -9.00
CA ALA A 133 -9.21 -11.37 -9.14
C ALA A 133 -9.88 -12.66 -9.65
N ALA A 134 -9.15 -13.46 -10.43
CA ALA A 134 -9.59 -14.78 -10.88
C ALA A 134 -9.32 -15.89 -9.84
N SER A 135 -8.96 -15.54 -8.61
CA SER A 135 -8.58 -16.47 -7.53
C SER A 135 -7.46 -17.44 -7.91
N ARG A 136 -6.61 -17.05 -8.89
CA ARG A 136 -5.43 -17.83 -9.26
C ARG A 136 -4.29 -17.48 -8.30
N VAL A 137 -3.40 -18.44 -8.12
CA VAL A 137 -2.25 -18.27 -7.23
C VAL A 137 -1.02 -17.84 -8.01
N LEU A 138 -0.22 -16.93 -7.43
CA LEU A 138 1.08 -16.56 -7.98
C LEU A 138 2.13 -17.53 -7.44
N GLN A 139 2.61 -18.43 -8.29
CA GLN A 139 3.65 -19.38 -7.92
C GLN A 139 5.04 -18.72 -7.91
N ALA A 140 5.99 -19.39 -7.26
CA ALA A 140 7.40 -19.04 -7.35
C ALA A 140 7.96 -19.18 -8.79
N LYS A 141 9.18 -18.65 -9.01
CA LYS A 141 9.96 -18.70 -10.25
C LYS A 141 9.27 -18.03 -11.45
N LYS A 142 8.77 -16.82 -11.25
CA LYS A 142 8.20 -15.92 -12.26
C LYS A 142 9.00 -14.62 -12.24
N ASP A 143 9.10 -13.98 -13.39
CA ASP A 143 9.60 -12.62 -13.48
C ASP A 143 8.42 -11.65 -13.28
N LEU A 144 8.59 -10.71 -12.37
CA LEU A 144 7.63 -9.66 -12.08
C LEU A 144 8.15 -8.33 -12.60
N LYS A 145 7.36 -7.68 -13.44
CA LYS A 145 7.62 -6.31 -13.89
C LYS A 145 6.56 -5.41 -13.29
N PHE A 146 6.93 -4.65 -12.27
CA PHE A 146 6.12 -3.57 -11.73
C PHE A 146 6.31 -2.33 -12.58
N PHE A 147 5.25 -1.60 -12.87
CA PHE A 147 5.33 -0.38 -13.67
C PHE A 147 4.16 0.56 -13.38
N VAL A 148 4.41 1.85 -13.55
CA VAL A 148 3.36 2.88 -13.47
C VAL A 148 2.54 2.83 -14.75
N THR A 149 1.25 2.51 -14.63
CA THR A 149 0.32 2.45 -15.78
C THR A 149 -0.23 3.81 -16.14
N ASP A 150 -0.50 4.64 -15.14
CA ASP A 150 -1.11 5.96 -15.28
C ASP A 150 -0.68 6.87 -14.14
N THR A 151 -0.58 8.17 -14.40
CA THR A 151 -0.35 9.18 -13.37
C THR A 151 -0.78 10.57 -13.83
N ASP A 152 -1.40 11.34 -12.93
CA ASP A 152 -1.71 12.76 -13.14
C ASP A 152 -0.69 13.69 -12.46
N VAL A 153 0.44 13.15 -11.98
CA VAL A 153 1.53 13.94 -11.39
C VAL A 153 2.24 14.73 -12.50
N PRO A 154 2.26 16.07 -12.45
CA PRO A 154 2.91 16.85 -13.48
C PRO A 154 4.43 16.67 -13.43
N PRO A 155 5.11 16.46 -14.57
CA PRO A 155 6.58 16.42 -14.61
C PRO A 155 7.20 17.80 -14.29
N PRO A 156 8.45 17.84 -13.82
CA PRO A 156 9.26 16.71 -13.36
C PRO A 156 8.82 16.25 -11.96
N PHE A 157 9.01 14.96 -11.68
CA PHE A 157 8.88 14.35 -10.36
C PHE A 157 9.85 13.17 -10.25
N THR A 158 10.22 12.79 -9.03
CA THR A 158 11.05 11.62 -8.75
C THR A 158 10.16 10.46 -8.32
N LEU A 159 10.29 9.32 -8.98
CA LEU A 159 9.64 8.09 -8.53
C LEU A 159 10.57 7.33 -7.58
N LEU A 160 10.05 6.87 -6.46
CA LEU A 160 10.75 6.02 -5.49
C LEU A 160 10.03 4.67 -5.38
N TRP A 161 10.79 3.61 -5.14
CA TRP A 161 10.31 2.24 -4.99
C TRP A 161 10.62 1.70 -3.60
N LYS A 162 9.67 0.98 -3.03
CA LYS A 162 9.88 0.13 -1.85
C LYS A 162 9.46 -1.29 -2.20
N VAL A 163 10.36 -2.24 -1.96
CA VAL A 163 10.06 -3.67 -2.08
C VAL A 163 10.33 -4.30 -0.72
N LEU A 164 9.29 -4.87 -0.12
CA LEU A 164 9.31 -5.48 1.19
C LEU A 164 8.87 -6.94 1.08
N ASN A 165 9.73 -7.85 1.52
CA ASN A 165 9.47 -9.27 1.56
C ASN A 165 9.17 -9.71 2.99
N ARG A 166 8.19 -10.60 3.17
CA ARG A 166 7.88 -11.18 4.48
C ARG A 166 7.76 -12.70 4.43
N GLY A 167 8.08 -13.32 5.55
CA GLY A 167 7.91 -14.75 5.80
C GLY A 167 9.22 -15.51 6.07
N PRO A 168 9.12 -16.80 6.44
CA PRO A 168 10.25 -17.58 6.94
C PRO A 168 11.45 -17.64 5.98
N THR A 169 11.21 -17.67 4.68
CA THR A 169 12.30 -17.72 3.69
C THR A 169 12.99 -16.37 3.53
N ALA A 170 12.27 -15.25 3.67
CA ALA A 170 12.89 -13.93 3.70
C ALA A 170 13.81 -13.78 4.92
N VAL A 171 13.34 -14.26 6.08
CA VAL A 171 14.13 -14.25 7.33
C VAL A 171 15.39 -15.11 7.19
N ARG A 172 15.24 -16.37 6.79
CA ARG A 172 16.37 -17.32 6.65
C ARG A 172 17.44 -16.86 5.67
N ARG A 173 17.06 -16.09 4.64
CA ARG A 173 17.97 -15.57 3.61
C ARG A 173 18.43 -14.14 3.89
N ASP A 174 18.01 -13.54 5.01
CA ASP A 174 18.26 -12.14 5.35
C ASP A 174 17.90 -11.16 4.21
N CYS A 175 16.73 -11.38 3.60
CA CYS A 175 16.27 -10.63 2.42
C CYS A 175 14.87 -10.01 2.60
N ILE A 176 14.59 -9.53 3.82
CA ILE A 176 13.35 -8.78 4.16
C ILE A 176 13.24 -7.50 3.33
N ARG A 177 14.35 -6.80 3.09
CA ARG A 177 14.40 -5.52 2.35
C ARG A 177 13.50 -4.46 3.02
N GLY A 178 12.86 -3.60 2.22
CA GLY A 178 12.03 -2.49 2.69
C GLY A 178 12.68 -1.11 2.62
N GLU A 179 13.89 -1.02 2.08
CA GLU A 179 14.51 0.26 1.74
C GLU A 179 13.73 0.99 0.64
N ILE A 180 13.82 2.31 0.65
CA ILE A 180 13.21 3.19 -0.36
C ILE A 180 14.32 3.68 -1.28
N VAL A 181 14.25 3.29 -2.56
CA VAL A 181 15.27 3.58 -3.57
C VAL A 181 14.68 4.39 -4.72
N PRO A 182 15.44 5.32 -5.33
CA PRO A 182 14.98 6.02 -6.52
C PRO A 182 14.79 5.07 -7.70
N ASP A 183 13.85 5.44 -8.56
CA ASP A 183 13.67 4.82 -9.88
C ASP A 183 14.82 5.21 -10.82
N ASP A 184 15.15 4.30 -11.73
CA ASP A 184 16.21 4.49 -12.73
C ASP A 184 15.72 5.29 -13.97
N GLY A 185 14.62 6.04 -13.84
CA GLY A 185 14.01 6.83 -14.90
C GLY A 185 13.14 6.04 -15.88
N ARG A 186 12.77 4.81 -15.53
CA ARG A 186 11.98 3.90 -16.40
C ARG A 186 10.53 3.75 -15.95
N LEU A 187 10.19 4.27 -14.78
CA LEU A 187 8.89 4.08 -14.13
C LEU A 187 8.54 2.59 -13.98
N GLU A 188 9.56 1.73 -13.84
CA GLU A 188 9.42 0.29 -13.75
C GLU A 188 10.41 -0.31 -12.74
N LYS A 189 10.00 -1.39 -12.08
CA LYS A 189 10.85 -2.18 -11.18
C LYS A 189 10.73 -3.65 -11.53
N ILE A 190 11.87 -4.29 -11.80
CA ILE A 190 11.94 -5.72 -12.10
C ILE A 190 12.27 -6.47 -10.82
N GLU A 191 11.49 -7.50 -10.53
CA GLU A 191 11.63 -8.37 -9.36
C GLU A 191 11.37 -9.84 -9.77
N ARG A 192 11.67 -10.78 -8.89
CA ARG A 192 11.46 -12.22 -9.13
C ARG A 192 10.74 -12.90 -7.98
N THR A 193 9.82 -13.81 -8.28
CA THR A 193 9.13 -14.63 -7.26
C THR A 193 10.02 -15.76 -6.75
N ASN A 194 11.16 -15.45 -6.14
CA ASN A 194 12.17 -16.47 -5.80
C ASN A 194 11.78 -17.39 -4.64
N PHE A 195 10.74 -17.04 -3.87
CA PHE A 195 10.26 -17.84 -2.75
C PHE A 195 8.84 -17.45 -2.33
N ARG A 196 8.15 -18.42 -1.74
CA ARG A 196 6.83 -18.21 -1.13
C ARG A 196 6.91 -17.19 0.00
N GLY A 197 5.91 -16.33 0.09
CA GLY A 197 5.87 -15.28 1.10
C GLY A 197 4.84 -14.22 0.78
N ASP A 198 4.64 -13.36 1.76
CA ASP A 198 3.80 -12.18 1.63
C ASP A 198 4.70 -10.99 1.28
N HIS A 199 4.55 -10.44 0.08
CA HIS A 199 5.40 -9.35 -0.40
C HIS A 199 4.59 -8.12 -0.73
N ILE A 200 5.24 -6.98 -0.64
CA ILE A 200 4.64 -5.67 -0.88
C ILE A 200 5.59 -4.88 -1.78
N VAL A 201 5.02 -4.26 -2.82
CA VAL A 201 5.70 -3.27 -3.63
C VAL A 201 4.92 -1.97 -3.55
N GLU A 202 5.61 -0.88 -3.22
CA GLU A 202 5.05 0.47 -3.15
C GLU A 202 5.84 1.39 -4.07
N CYS A 203 5.15 2.35 -4.67
CA CYS A 203 5.76 3.46 -5.39
C CYS A 203 5.32 4.79 -4.78
N TYR A 204 6.22 5.77 -4.83
CA TYR A 204 5.97 7.12 -4.32
C TYR A 204 6.44 8.14 -5.34
N ALA A 205 5.57 9.08 -5.72
CA ALA A 205 5.94 10.21 -6.55
C ALA A 205 6.25 11.41 -5.66
N VAL A 206 7.50 11.89 -5.73
CA VAL A 206 7.99 13.06 -5.00
C VAL A 206 8.14 14.23 -5.95
N LYS A 207 7.46 15.34 -5.64
CA LYS A 207 7.54 16.59 -6.38
C LYS A 207 7.87 17.72 -5.41
N ASP A 208 8.88 18.51 -5.73
CA ASP A 208 9.33 19.66 -4.92
C ASP A 208 9.61 19.28 -3.44
N GLY A 209 10.16 18.08 -3.21
CA GLY A 209 10.47 17.57 -1.87
C GLY A 209 9.28 17.05 -1.07
N VAL A 210 8.11 16.89 -1.69
CA VAL A 210 6.88 16.41 -1.04
C VAL A 210 6.36 15.16 -1.76
N VAL A 211 5.89 14.16 -1.02
CA VAL A 211 5.21 13.00 -1.61
C VAL A 211 3.81 13.40 -2.02
N VAL A 212 3.54 13.39 -3.32
CA VAL A 212 2.29 13.91 -3.89
C VAL A 212 1.36 12.85 -4.47
N ALA A 213 1.87 11.63 -4.68
CA ALA A 213 1.10 10.44 -5.02
C ALA A 213 1.81 9.18 -4.50
N LYS A 214 1.05 8.12 -4.20
CA LYS A 214 1.58 6.81 -3.85
C LYS A 214 0.61 5.69 -4.21
N ASP A 215 1.13 4.53 -4.57
CA ASP A 215 0.33 3.31 -4.74
C ASP A 215 1.09 2.09 -4.21
N ARG A 216 0.33 1.01 -3.98
CA ARG A 216 0.81 -0.23 -3.38
C ARG A 216 0.17 -1.42 -4.07
N ILE A 217 0.98 -2.44 -4.31
CA ILE A 217 0.53 -3.78 -4.67
C ILE A 217 0.93 -4.77 -3.57
N HIS A 218 -0.03 -5.62 -3.22
CA HIS A 218 0.19 -6.82 -2.41
C HIS A 218 0.45 -8.00 -3.35
N VAL A 219 1.52 -8.74 -3.09
CA VAL A 219 2.04 -9.79 -3.98
C VAL A 219 2.13 -11.10 -3.16
N PRO A 220 1.02 -11.84 -3.02
CA PRO A 220 1.01 -13.11 -2.30
C PRO A 220 1.64 -14.20 -3.18
N ILE A 221 2.83 -14.69 -2.82
CA ILE A 221 3.49 -15.78 -3.54
C ILE A 221 3.23 -17.10 -2.80
N THR A 222 2.61 -18.05 -3.49
CA THR A 222 2.42 -19.42 -3.03
C THR A 222 3.46 -20.36 -3.64
N GLU A 223 3.55 -21.56 -3.06
CA GLU A 223 4.35 -22.66 -3.61
C GLU A 223 3.70 -23.26 -4.86
#